data_AF-A0A1S5UZD4-F1
#
_entry.id   AF-A0A1S5UZD4-F1
#
_cell.length_a   1.000
_cell.length_b   1.000
_cell.length_c   1.000
_cell.angle_alpha   90.00
_cell.angle_beta   90.00
_cell.angle_gamma   90.00
#
_symmetry.space_group_name_H-M   'P 1'
#
loop_
_entity.id
_entity.type
_entity.pdbx_description
1 polymer ?
#
loop_
_entity_poly.entity_id
_entity_poly.type
_entity_poly.pdbx_seq_one_letter_code
_entity_poly.pdbx_strand_id
1 'polypeptide(L)' 'VLGDQHDIDRAKHLGIDSMSTEDLKKLNKNKKLIKKLARKYDAFIASDSIIKMVPRLLGPGLSK' A
#
# COMPACT_ATOMS: atom_id res chain seq x y z
N VAL A 1 6.10 -1.72 1.16
CA VAL A 1 5.45 -2.93 1.70
C VAL A 1 4.17 -2.55 2.42
N LEU A 2 3.06 -3.19 2.05
CA LEU A 2 1.74 -3.01 2.65
C LEU A 2 1.45 -4.27 3.47
N GLY A 3 1.64 -4.23 4.78
CA GLY A 3 1.75 -5.46 5.56
C GLY A 3 1.37 -5.33 7.01
N ASP A 4 1.32 -6.47 7.69
CA ASP A 4 1.21 -6.54 9.14
C ASP A 4 2.51 -6.05 9.81
N GLN A 5 2.49 -5.87 11.13
CA GLN A 5 3.63 -5.32 11.90
C GLN A 5 4.95 -6.05 11.60
N HIS A 6 4.90 -7.36 11.38
CA HIS A 6 6.06 -8.21 11.12
C HIS A 6 6.69 -7.92 9.74
N ASP A 7 5.87 -7.70 8.71
CA ASP A 7 6.33 -7.36 7.36
C ASP A 7 6.81 -5.91 7.27
N ILE A 8 6.18 -5.02 8.05
CA ILE A 8 6.62 -3.63 8.20
C ILE A 8 8.01 -3.58 8.84
N ASP A 9 8.24 -4.37 9.90
CA ASP A 9 9.54 -4.41 10.56
C ASP A 9 10.64 -4.95 9.65
N ARG A 10 10.33 -6.03 8.91
CA ARG A 10 11.24 -6.59 7.90
C ARG A 10 11.52 -5.60 6.78
N ALA A 11 10.52 -4.87 6.31
CA ALA A 11 10.67 -3.83 5.29
C ALA A 11 11.53 -2.66 5.79
N LYS A 12 11.33 -2.22 7.04
CA LYS A 12 12.16 -1.19 7.67
C LYS A 12 13.61 -1.62 7.79
N HIS A 13 13.86 -2.86 8.20
CA HIS A 13 15.21 -3.43 8.24
C HIS A 13 15.88 -3.46 6.86
N LEU A 14 15.10 -3.65 5.79
CA LEU A 14 15.57 -3.63 4.41
C LEU A 14 15.62 -2.21 3.81
N GLY A 15 15.25 -1.17 4.56
CA GLY A 15 15.18 0.21 4.07
C GLY A 15 14.08 0.47 3.04
N ILE A 16 13.04 -0.39 2.99
CA ILE A 16 11.94 -0.30 2.05
C ILE A 16 10.77 0.43 2.72
N ASP A 17 10.23 1.45 2.04
CA ASP A 17 9.03 2.17 2.49
C ASP A 17 7.87 1.21 2.79
N SER A 18 7.36 1.29 4.01
CA SER A 18 6.30 0.43 4.54
C SER A 18 5.07 1.25 4.94
N MET A 19 3.88 0.72 4.67
CA MET A 19 2.61 1.39 4.98
C MET A 19 1.66 0.40 5.65
N SER A 20 1.03 0.83 6.74
CA SER A 20 0.07 0.05 7.52
C SER A 20 -1.31 -0.01 6.86
N THR A 21 -2.09 -1.03 7.22
CA THR A 21 -3.49 -1.18 6.79
C THR A 21 -4.37 0.01 7.16
N GLU A 22 -4.11 0.63 8.31
CA GLU A 22 -4.82 1.82 8.77
C GLU A 22 -4.53 3.05 7.90
N ASP A 23 -3.28 3.23 7.49
CA ASP A 23 -2.87 4.34 6.61
C ASP A 23 -3.42 4.16 5.21
N LEU A 24 -3.47 2.92 4.70
CA LEU A 24 -4.13 2.57 3.44
C LEU A 24 -5.63 2.90 3.46
N LYS A 25 -6.33 2.58 4.55
CA LYS A 25 -7.75 2.92 4.72
C LYS A 25 -7.98 4.43 4.74
N LYS A 26 -7.10 5.20 5.40
CA LYS A 26 -7.13 6.68 5.38
C LYS A 26 -6.83 7.23 3.98
N LEU A 27 -5.90 6.61 3.25
CA LEU A 27 -5.54 7.01 1.89
C LEU A 27 -6.67 6.78 0.87
N ASN A 28 -7.48 5.73 1.05
CA ASN A 28 -8.61 5.42 0.16
C ASN A 28 -9.64 6.56 0.07
N LYS A 29 -9.77 7.37 1.12
CA LYS A 29 -10.69 8.53 1.10
C LYS A 29 -10.27 9.60 0.09
N ASN A 30 -9.01 9.61 -0.38
CA ASN A 30 -8.48 10.70 -1.19
C ASN A 30 -7.77 10.20 -2.46
N LYS A 31 -8.52 10.12 -3.57
CA LYS A 31 -8.04 9.66 -4.88
C LYS A 31 -6.80 10.40 -5.41
N LYS A 32 -6.60 11.68 -5.04
CA LYS A 32 -5.42 12.46 -5.46
C LYS A 32 -4.11 11.93 -4.85
N LEU A 33 -4.14 11.53 -3.58
CA LEU A 33 -2.96 10.99 -2.89
C LEU A 33 -2.63 9.59 -3.42
N ILE A 34 -3.65 8.78 -3.70
CA ILE A 34 -3.47 7.45 -4.31
C ILE A 34 -2.79 7.57 -5.68
N LYS A 35 -3.26 8.48 -6.55
CA LYS A 35 -2.62 8.72 -7.86
C LYS A 35 -1.18 9.25 -7.75
N LYS A 36 -0.86 10.05 -6.72
CA LYS A 36 0.53 10.47 -6.46
C LYS A 36 1.40 9.30 -6.01
N LEU A 37 0.87 8.41 -5.18
CA LEU A 37 1.58 7.25 -4.67
C LEU A 37 1.80 6.21 -5.78
N ALA A 38 0.81 6.02 -6.65
CA ALA A 38 0.89 5.23 -7.88
C ALA A 38 2.00 5.67 -8.82
N ARG A 39 2.25 6.98 -8.92
CA ARG A 39 3.31 7.54 -9.77
C ARG A 39 4.70 7.48 -9.12
N LYS A 40 4.77 7.27 -7.80
CA LYS A 40 6.03 7.23 -7.05
C LYS A 40 6.63 5.83 -6.98
N TYR A 41 5.80 4.79 -7.09
CA TYR A 41 6.23 3.41 -6.92
C TYR A 41 5.71 2.55 -8.08
N ASP A 42 6.60 1.77 -8.68
CA ASP A 42 6.25 0.87 -9.79
C ASP A 42 5.55 -0.41 -9.33
N ALA A 43 5.84 -0.87 -8.11
CA ALA A 43 5.27 -2.09 -7.56
C ALA A 43 4.96 -1.96 -6.06
N PHE A 44 3.87 -2.61 -5.64
CA PHE A 44 3.50 -2.74 -4.23
C PHE A 44 3.57 -4.20 -3.82
N ILE A 45 4.34 -4.47 -2.77
CA ILE A 45 4.35 -5.77 -2.10
C ILE A 45 3.31 -5.71 -0.98
N ALA A 46 2.40 -6.68 -0.93
CA ALA A 46 1.40 -6.77 0.13
C ALA A 46 1.37 -8.15 0.78
N SER A 47 1.14 -8.19 2.10
CA SER A 47 0.96 -9.43 2.86
C SER A 47 -0.38 -10.10 2.52
N ASP A 48 -0.46 -11.41 2.73
CA ASP A 48 -1.64 -12.22 2.37
C ASP A 48 -2.94 -11.71 3.02
N SER A 49 -2.84 -11.17 4.24
CA SER A 49 -3.95 -10.53 4.96
C SER A 49 -4.59 -9.36 4.19
N ILE A 50 -3.81 -8.68 3.35
CA ILE A 50 -4.17 -7.40 2.72
C ILE A 50 -4.29 -7.55 1.20
N ILE A 51 -3.67 -8.58 0.60
CA ILE A 51 -3.68 -8.85 -0.86
C ILE A 51 -5.11 -8.90 -1.42
N LYS A 52 -6.09 -9.36 -0.64
CA LYS A 52 -7.51 -9.43 -1.05
C LYS A 52 -8.18 -8.05 -1.08
N MET A 53 -7.70 -7.11 -0.26
CA MET A 53 -8.24 -5.75 -0.15
C MET A 53 -7.54 -4.78 -1.12
N VAL A 54 -6.29 -5.06 -1.49
CA VAL A 54 -5.49 -4.22 -2.39
C VAL A 54 -6.17 -3.94 -3.73
N PRO A 55 -6.69 -4.94 -4.48
CA PRO A 55 -7.37 -4.70 -5.76
C PRO A 55 -8.60 -3.81 -5.62
N ARG A 56 -9.38 -3.98 -4.55
CA ARG A 56 -10.61 -3.18 -4.33
C ARG A 56 -10.30 -1.75 -3.92
N LEU A 57 -9.29 -1.54 -3.06
CA LEU A 57 -8.95 -0.23 -2.50
C LEU A 57 -8.10 0.61 -3.45
N LEU A 58 -7.09 -0.01 -4.04
CA LEU A 58 -6.10 0.66 -4.86
C LEU A 58 -6.40 0.52 -6.36
N GLY A 59 -7.12 -0.52 -6.79
CA GLY A 59 -7.46 -0.74 -8.21
C GLY A 59 -8.07 0.49 -8.91
N PRO A 60 -9.09 1.16 -8.33
CA PRO A 60 -9.67 2.36 -8.95
C PRO A 60 -8.74 3.58 -9.01
N GLY A 61 -7.67 3.59 -8.19
CA GLY A 61 -6.68 4.67 -8.15
C GLY A 61 -5.37 4.37 -8.88
N LEU A 62 -5.10 3.08 -9.14
CA LEU A 62 -3.91 2.55 -9.82
C LEU A 62 -4.18 2.15 -11.28
N SER A 63 -5.43 1.85 -11.65
CA SER A 63 -5.78 1.58 -13.05
C SER A 63 -5.79 2.86 -13.88
N LYS A 64 -5.22 2.77 -15.07
CA LYS A 64 -5.39 3.74 -16.16
C LYS A 64 -6.83 3.73 -16.64
#